data_AF-A0A2G5BBY1-F1
#
_entry.id   AF-A0A2G5BBY1-F1
#
_cell.length_a   1.000
_cell.length_b   1.000
_cell.length_c   1.000
_cell.angle_alpha   90.00
_cell.angle_beta   90.00
_cell.angle_gamma   90.00
#
_symmetry.space_group_name_H-M   'P 1'
#
loop_
_entity.id
_entity.type
_entity.pdbx_description
1 polymer ?
#
loop_
_entity_poly.entity_id
_entity_poly.type
_entity_poly.pdbx_seq_one_letter_code
_entity_poly.pdbx_strand_id
1 'polypeptide(L)' 'SDIRRAARKWTDEETENLLQGCSKYGVGAWKKILDDPTFAFNSRTSVDLKDRFRTIR' A
#
# COMPACT_ATOMS: atom_id res chain seq x y z
N SER A 1 -12.88 24.13 10.57
CA SER A 1 -13.09 23.73 9.17
C SER A 1 -12.52 22.34 9.00
N ASP A 2 -13.27 21.32 9.39
CA ASP A 2 -12.82 19.93 9.26
C ASP A 2 -12.86 19.53 7.80
N ILE A 3 -11.75 19.77 7.11
CA ILE A 3 -11.49 19.23 5.78
C ILE A 3 -11.49 17.71 5.99
N ARG A 4 -12.65 17.10 5.73
CA ARG A 4 -12.80 15.65 5.57
C ARG A 4 -11.59 15.19 4.78
N ARG A 5 -10.67 14.48 5.45
CA ARG A 5 -9.47 13.94 4.84
C ARG A 5 -9.95 13.04 3.71
N ALA A 6 -10.00 13.58 2.49
CA ALA A 6 -10.54 12.89 1.34
C ALA A 6 -9.79 11.56 1.27
N ALA A 7 -10.54 10.45 1.33
CA ALA A 7 -9.95 9.12 1.28
C ALA A 7 -9.03 9.09 0.07
N ARG A 8 -7.71 9.07 0.31
CA ARG A 8 -6.71 9.15 -0.76
C ARG A 8 -6.91 7.90 -1.60
N LYS A 9 -7.37 8.10 -2.84
CA LYS A 9 -7.47 7.02 -3.82
C LYS A 9 -6.09 6.40 -3.98
N TRP A 10 -6.05 5.09 -4.14
CA TRP A 10 -4.82 4.40 -4.46
C TRP A 10 -4.37 4.81 -5.84
N THR A 11 -3.12 5.24 -5.97
CA THR A 11 -2.54 5.49 -7.28
C THR A 11 -2.11 4.17 -7.92
N ASP A 12 -1.90 4.21 -9.23
CA ASP A 12 -1.38 3.06 -9.97
C ASP A 12 0.04 2.73 -9.50
N GLU A 13 0.85 3.74 -9.16
CA GLU A 13 2.19 3.57 -8.58
C GLU A 13 2.15 2.87 -7.21
N GLU A 14 1.27 3.29 -6.28
CA GLU A 14 1.11 2.61 -5.00
C GLU A 14 0.66 1.15 -5.20
N THR A 15 -0.15 0.90 -6.23
CA THR A 15 -0.64 -0.44 -6.56
C THR A 15 0.48 -1.31 -7.13
N GLU A 16 1.28 -0.76 -8.05
CA GLU A 16 2.45 -1.43 -8.63
C GLU A 16 3.49 -1.75 -7.55
N ASN A 17 3.82 -0.77 -6.68
CA ASN A 17 4.73 -0.97 -5.55
C ASN A 17 4.24 -2.09 -4.61
N LEU A 18 2.93 -2.18 -4.37
CA LEU A 18 2.34 -3.25 -3.56
C LEU A 18 2.50 -4.62 -4.24
N LEU A 19 2.24 -4.72 -5.54
CA LEU A 19 2.38 -5.97 -6.30
C LEU A 19 3.84 -6.42 -6.38
N GLN A 20 4.77 -5.50 -6.65
CA GLN A 20 6.21 -5.75 -6.64
C GLN A 20 6.69 -6.19 -5.26
N GLY A 21 6.24 -5.51 -4.20
CA GLY A 21 6.53 -5.89 -2.82
C GLY A 21 6.02 -7.30 -2.48
N CYS A 22 4.82 -7.66 -2.95
CA CYS A 22 4.27 -9.01 -2.79
C CYS A 22 5.10 -10.06 -3.55
N SER A 23 5.59 -9.72 -4.75
CA SER A 23 6.47 -10.59 -5.53
C SER A 23 7.84 -10.78 -4.84
N LYS A 24 8.41 -9.71 -4.27
CA LYS A 24 9.73 -9.71 -3.61
C LYS A 24 9.73 -10.37 -2.23
N TYR A 25 8.75 -10.07 -1.39
CA TYR A 25 8.71 -10.51 0.02
C TYR A 25 7.66 -11.59 0.33
N GLY A 26 6.75 -11.85 -0.61
CA GLY A 26 5.59 -12.70 -0.42
C GLY A 26 4.34 -11.93 0.03
N VAL A 27 3.18 -12.44 -0.37
CA VAL A 27 1.87 -11.95 0.07
C VAL A 27 1.75 -12.13 1.58
N GLY A 28 1.30 -11.09 2.30
CA GLY A 28 1.21 -11.11 3.77
C GLY A 28 2.37 -10.41 4.47
N ALA A 29 3.49 -10.17 3.79
CA ALA A 29 4.65 -9.46 4.33
C ALA A 29 4.47 -7.92 4.35
N TRP A 30 3.26 -7.42 4.65
CA TRP A 30 2.87 -6.02 4.49
C TRP A 30 3.78 -5.02 5.20
N LYS A 31 4.22 -5.36 6.42
CA LYS A 31 5.14 -4.51 7.18
C LYS A 31 6.50 -4.43 6.50
N LYS A 32 7.05 -5.55 6.00
CA LYS A 32 8.32 -5.56 5.27
C LYS A 32 8.21 -4.78 3.95
N ILE A 33 7.08 -4.88 3.26
CA ILE A 33 6.81 -4.12 2.03
C ILE A 33 6.73 -2.62 2.33
N LEU A 34 6.04 -2.24 3.41
CA LEU A 34 5.90 -0.84 3.82
C LEU A 34 7.24 -0.23 4.30
N ASP A 35 8.04 -1.01 5.01
CA ASP A 35 9.34 -0.57 5.56
C ASP A 35 10.46 -0.57 4.49
N ASP A 36 10.21 -1.12 3.29
CA ASP A 36 11.18 -1.11 2.20
C ASP A 36 11.28 0.29 1.57
N PRO A 37 12.43 0.96 1.65
CA PRO A 37 12.60 2.31 1.11
C PRO A 37 12.50 2.37 -0.42
N THR A 38 12.51 1.23 -1.14
CA THR A 38 12.28 1.22 -2.59
C THR A 38 10.83 1.46 -2.97
N PHE A 39 9.89 1.35 -2.02
CA PHE A 39 8.47 1.54 -2.26
C PHE A 39 7.93 2.79 -1.57
N ALA A 40 7.17 3.59 -2.30
CA ALA A 40 6.51 4.77 -1.77
C ALA A 40 5.01 4.51 -1.64
N PHE A 41 4.49 4.67 -0.42
CA PHE A 41 3.08 4.49 -0.10
C PHE A 41 2.48 5.69 0.63
N ASN A 42 2.92 6.93 0.40
CA ASN A 42 2.20 8.16 0.79
C ASN A 42 1.45 8.14 2.17
N SER A 43 2.13 7.70 3.23
CA SER A 43 1.58 7.52 4.59
C SER A 43 0.46 6.48 4.73
N ARG A 44 0.49 5.41 3.92
CA ARG A 44 -0.29 4.20 4.14
C ARG A 44 0.29 3.41 5.30
N THR A 45 -0.54 2.53 5.83
CA THR A 45 -0.18 1.58 6.87
C THR A 45 -0.13 0.16 6.30
N SER A 46 0.49 -0.76 7.04
CA SER A 46 0.50 -2.18 6.65
C SER A 46 -0.91 -2.77 6.54
N VAL A 47 -1.87 -2.22 7.29
CA VAL A 47 -3.30 -2.57 7.19
C VAL A 47 -3.88 -2.08 5.86
N ASP A 48 -3.58 -0.85 5.46
CA ASP A 48 -4.04 -0.32 4.17
C ASP A 48 -3.53 -1.17 2.99
N LEU A 49 -2.26 -1.61 3.02
CA LEU A 49 -1.68 -2.48 1.99
C LEU A 49 -2.43 -3.81 1.89
N LYS A 50 -2.71 -4.44 3.05
CA LYS A 50 -3.50 -5.68 3.11
C LYS A 50 -4.89 -5.49 2.50
N ASP A 51 -5.58 -4.43 2.90
CA ASP A 51 -6.95 -4.18 2.47
C ASP A 51 -6.99 -3.83 0.98
N ARG A 52 -6.03 -3.04 0.49
CA ARG A 52 -5.89 -2.77 -0.93
C ARG A 52 -5.66 -4.04 -1.74
N PHE A 53 -4.75 -4.91 -1.31
CA PHE A 53 -4.50 -6.18 -2.00
C PHE A 53 -5.78 -7.03 -2.11
N ARG A 54 -6.63 -7.04 -1.07
CA ARG A 54 -7.94 -7.71 -1.11
C ARG A 54 -8.92 -7.10 -2.11
N THR A 55 -8.85 -5.79 -2.36
CA THR A 55 -9.72 -5.10 -3.33
C THR A 55 -9.22 -5.14 -4.78
N ILE A 56 -7.93 -5.42 -5.00
CA ILE A 56 -7.36 -5.59 -6.35
C ILE A 56 -7.64 -7.00 -6.89
N ARG A 57 -7.80 -7.98 -5.99
CA ARG A 57 -8.15 -9.36 -6.33
C ARG A 57 -9.62 -9.51 -6.71
#